data_AF-A0A0H4TX09-F1
#
_entry.id   AF-A0A0H4TX09-F1
#
_cell.length_a   1.000
_cell.length_b   1.000
_cell.length_c   1.000
_cell.angle_alpha   90.00
_cell.angle_beta   90.00
_cell.angle_gamma   90.00
#
_symmetry.space_group_name_H-M   'P 1'
#
loop_
_entity.id
_entity.type
_entity.pdbx_description
1 polymer ?
#
loop_
_entity_poly.entity_id
_entity_poly.type
_entity_poly.pdbx_seq_one_letter_code
_entity_poly.pdbx_strand_id
1 'polypeptide(L)'
;TQNYKLRMPEKMKKLAMAGALSVKAAEKKILILAGADKASGKTKEAEKIFKKLDFQGKRVLVVATNKQTSLIRAVKNLERVNVISAPSLNTYFVLGAKQLVITVEAVEELSKRISKEVKNAD
;
A
#
# COMPACT_ATOMS: atom_id res chain seq x y z
N THR A 1 15.41 3.09 31.15
CA THR A 1 14.53 3.32 29.98
C THR A 1 13.33 2.42 30.08
N GLN A 2 12.12 2.94 30.20
CA GLN A 2 10.91 2.11 30.30
C GLN A 2 10.48 1.60 28.92
N ASN A 3 9.95 0.37 28.86
CA ASN A 3 9.53 -0.30 27.63
C ASN A 3 8.00 -0.28 27.52
N TYR A 4 7.46 0.40 26.50
CA TYR A 4 6.02 0.58 26.27
C TYR A 4 5.43 -0.40 25.22
N LYS A 5 6.11 -1.52 24.93
CA LYS A 5 5.62 -2.50 23.95
C LYS A 5 4.43 -3.30 24.50
N LEU A 6 3.27 -3.17 23.85
CA LEU A 6 2.10 -4.00 24.11
C LEU A 6 1.99 -5.12 23.06
N ARG A 7 1.67 -6.34 23.51
CA ARG A 7 1.46 -7.50 22.62
C ARG A 7 0.02 -7.51 22.13
N MET A 8 -0.17 -7.49 20.80
CA MET A 8 -1.49 -7.62 20.18
C MET A 8 -1.67 -9.02 19.55
N PRO A 9 -2.81 -9.72 19.77
CA PRO A 9 -3.10 -10.99 19.12
C PRO A 9 -3.09 -10.88 17.59
N GLU A 10 -2.65 -11.94 16.91
CA GLU A 10 -2.57 -11.94 15.44
C GLU A 10 -3.94 -11.78 14.78
N LYS A 11 -4.99 -12.42 15.33
CA LYS A 11 -6.36 -12.29 14.83
C LYS A 11 -6.83 -10.82 14.82
N MET A 12 -6.50 -10.06 15.87
CA MET A 12 -6.81 -8.63 15.92
C MET A 12 -6.04 -7.80 14.89
N LYS A 13 -4.75 -8.11 14.65
CA LYS A 13 -3.97 -7.44 13.59
C LYS A 13 -4.61 -7.62 12.21
N LYS A 14 -5.10 -8.83 11.93
CA LYS A 14 -5.78 -9.16 10.67
C LYS A 14 -7.09 -8.40 10.52
N LEU A 15 -7.93 -8.42 11.55
CA LEU A 15 -9.19 -7.69 11.55
C LEU A 15 -8.97 -6.18 11.35
N ALA A 16 -7.97 -5.62 12.04
CA ALA A 16 -7.62 -4.21 11.90
C ALA A 16 -7.15 -3.88 10.48
N MET A 17 -6.37 -4.75 9.83
CA MET A 17 -5.97 -4.58 8.43
C MET A 17 -7.18 -4.63 7.49
N ALA A 18 -8.04 -5.64 7.62
CA ALA A 18 -9.24 -5.78 6.79
C ALA A 18 -10.19 -4.58 6.95
N GLY A 19 -10.40 -4.14 8.20
CA GLY A 19 -11.18 -2.94 8.50
C GLY A 19 -10.57 -1.68 7.91
N ALA A 20 -9.26 -1.48 8.04
CA ALA A 20 -8.58 -0.32 7.46
C ALA A 20 -8.70 -0.28 5.93
N LEU A 21 -8.55 -1.41 5.25
CA LEU A 21 -8.73 -1.52 3.80
C LEU A 21 -10.19 -1.27 3.40
N SER A 22 -11.15 -1.83 4.14
CA SER A 22 -12.58 -1.63 3.91
C SER A 22 -12.97 -0.15 4.01
N VAL A 23 -12.49 0.55 5.04
CA VAL A 23 -12.70 2.00 5.20
C VAL A 23 -12.13 2.77 4.01
N LYS A 24 -10.90 2.47 3.57
CA LYS A 24 -10.31 3.15 2.40
C LYS A 24 -11.06 2.87 1.10
N ALA A 25 -11.58 1.66 0.94
CA ALA A 25 -12.41 1.28 -0.19
C ALA A 25 -13.74 2.05 -0.19
N ALA A 26 -14.40 2.14 0.96
CA ALA A 26 -15.65 2.91 1.12
C ALA A 26 -15.45 4.40 0.81
N GLU A 27 -14.29 4.96 1.20
CA GLU A 27 -13.92 6.34 0.89
C GLU A 27 -13.43 6.57 -0.55
N LYS A 28 -13.39 5.52 -1.40
CA LYS A 28 -12.86 5.56 -2.78
C LYS A 28 -11.41 6.09 -2.87
N LYS A 29 -10.59 5.80 -1.84
CA LYS A 29 -9.18 6.21 -1.74
C LYS A 29 -8.20 5.12 -2.17
N ILE A 30 -8.67 4.11 -2.90
CA ILE A 30 -7.86 3.02 -3.44
C ILE A 30 -7.85 3.14 -4.96
N LEU A 31 -6.65 3.23 -5.54
CA LEU A 31 -6.42 3.13 -6.97
C LEU A 31 -5.64 1.85 -7.29
N ILE A 32 -6.09 1.13 -8.31
CA ILE A 32 -5.40 -0.06 -8.82
C ILE A 32 -4.63 0.34 -10.08
N LEU A 33 -3.33 0.09 -10.08
CA LEU A 33 -2.45 0.37 -11.21
C LEU A 33 -2.14 -0.91 -11.98
N ALA A 34 -2.56 -0.97 -13.25
CA ALA A 34 -2.22 -2.05 -14.17
C ALA A 34 -0.97 -1.71 -14.99
N GLY A 35 -0.14 -2.71 -15.28
CA GLY A 35 1.03 -2.56 -16.18
C GLY A 35 2.18 -1.73 -15.60
N ALA A 36 2.41 -1.82 -14.27
CA ALA A 36 3.49 -1.13 -13.57
C ALA A 36 4.89 -1.46 -14.12
N ASP A 37 5.06 -2.61 -14.79
CA ASP A 37 6.32 -3.02 -15.42
C ASP A 37 6.76 -2.12 -16.59
N LYS A 38 5.81 -1.40 -17.20
CA LYS A 38 6.09 -0.46 -18.31
C LYS A 38 6.51 0.94 -17.83
N ALA A 39 6.68 1.15 -16.52
CA ALA A 39 7.08 2.45 -15.99
C ALA A 39 8.51 2.81 -16.44
N SER A 40 8.71 4.06 -16.89
CA SER A 40 10.00 4.55 -17.38
C SER A 40 11.09 4.69 -16.30
N GLY A 41 10.70 4.60 -15.02
CA GLY A 41 11.61 4.78 -13.89
C GLY A 41 12.06 6.22 -13.65
N LYS A 42 11.43 7.21 -14.29
CA LYS A 42 11.72 8.64 -14.12
C LYS A 42 10.77 9.31 -13.12
N THR A 43 11.34 9.98 -12.12
CA THR A 43 10.59 10.70 -11.08
C THR A 43 9.73 11.84 -11.64
N LYS A 44 10.23 12.58 -12.63
CA LYS A 44 9.48 13.67 -13.29
C LYS A 44 8.19 13.18 -13.96
N GLU A 45 8.18 11.96 -14.50
CA GLU A 45 6.98 11.39 -15.12
C GLU A 45 5.98 10.94 -14.06
N ALA A 46 6.46 10.30 -12.99
CA ALA A 46 5.62 9.95 -11.84
C ALA A 46 5.00 11.21 -11.20
N GLU A 47 5.76 12.30 -11.05
CA GLU A 47 5.25 13.56 -10.52
C GLU A 47 4.13 14.14 -11.40
N LYS A 48 4.28 14.11 -12.74
CA LYS A 48 3.22 14.55 -13.66
C LYS A 48 1.95 13.72 -13.50
N ILE A 49 2.07 12.40 -13.33
CA ILE A 49 0.91 11.52 -13.11
C ILE A 49 0.25 11.85 -11.76
N PHE A 50 1.04 12.02 -10.69
CA PHE A 50 0.52 12.38 -9.37
C PHE A 50 -0.17 13.75 -9.36
N LYS A 51 0.32 14.71 -10.15
CA LYS A 51 -0.36 16.00 -10.38
C LYS A 51 -1.72 15.82 -11.04
N LYS A 52 -1.79 15.01 -12.10
CA LYS A 52 -3.05 14.72 -12.80
C LYS A 52 -4.08 13.99 -11.93
N LEU A 53 -3.62 13.16 -11.00
CA LEU A 53 -4.46 12.43 -10.06
C LEU A 53 -4.83 13.23 -8.80
N ASP A 54 -4.48 14.52 -8.73
CA ASP A 54 -4.68 15.37 -7.55
C ASP A 54 -4.09 14.78 -6.25
N PHE A 55 -2.91 14.18 -6.35
CA PHE A 55 -2.20 13.59 -5.21
C PHE A 55 -1.24 14.57 -4.53
N GLN A 56 -1.14 15.80 -5.03
CA GLN A 56 -0.23 16.80 -4.49
C GLN A 56 -0.50 17.09 -3.00
N GLY A 57 0.56 17.08 -2.19
CA GLY A 57 0.49 17.34 -0.75
C GLY A 57 -0.17 16.25 0.11
N LYS A 58 -0.80 15.24 -0.52
CA LYS A 58 -1.44 14.11 0.16
C LYS A 58 -0.39 13.02 0.45
N ARG A 59 -0.54 12.34 1.59
CA ARG A 59 0.29 11.17 1.91
C ARG A 59 -0.17 10.00 1.05
N VAL A 60 0.65 9.52 0.13
CA VAL A 60 0.32 8.40 -0.75
C VAL A 60 1.10 7.17 -0.32
N LEU A 61 0.43 6.03 -0.24
CA LEU A 61 1.07 4.74 -0.09
C LEU A 61 0.99 3.98 -1.39
N VAL A 62 2.13 3.62 -1.95
CA VAL A 62 2.24 2.74 -3.12
C VAL A 62 2.61 1.35 -2.63
N VAL A 63 1.78 0.37 -2.97
CA VAL A 63 2.02 -1.04 -2.70
C VAL A 63 2.37 -1.72 -4.01
N ALA A 64 3.61 -2.19 -4.11
CA ALA A 64 4.18 -2.78 -5.30
C ALA A 64 4.88 -4.10 -4.96
N THR A 65 5.12 -4.95 -5.95
CA THR A 65 5.96 -6.15 -5.76
C THR A 65 7.43 -5.78 -5.99
N ASN A 66 8.36 -6.54 -5.40
CA ASN A 66 9.80 -6.29 -5.56
C ASN A 66 10.28 -6.39 -7.03
N LYS A 67 9.48 -6.98 -7.92
CA LYS A 67 9.77 -7.08 -9.36
C LYS A 67 9.66 -5.74 -10.08
N GLN A 68 8.88 -4.80 -9.54
CA GLN A 68 8.55 -3.51 -10.16
C GLN A 68 9.58 -2.43 -9.83
N THR A 69 10.86 -2.70 -10.11
CA THR A 69 11.98 -1.83 -9.73
C THR A 69 11.89 -0.44 -10.34
N SER A 70 11.48 -0.32 -11.60
CA SER A 70 11.28 0.96 -12.28
C SER A 70 10.21 1.81 -11.61
N LEU A 71 9.06 1.23 -11.26
CA LEU A 71 8.01 1.94 -10.52
C LEU A 71 8.55 2.42 -9.18
N ILE A 72 9.13 1.51 -8.37
CA ILE A 72 9.68 1.84 -7.06
C ILE A 72 10.68 3.00 -7.16
N ARG A 73 11.59 2.96 -8.15
CA ARG A 73 12.57 4.02 -8.38
C ARG A 73 11.92 5.35 -8.74
N ALA A 74 10.86 5.34 -9.54
CA ALA A 74 10.17 6.55 -9.96
C ALA A 74 9.43 7.24 -8.78
N VAL A 75 8.88 6.47 -7.84
CA VAL A 75 8.05 7.03 -6.75
C VAL A 75 8.80 7.25 -5.44
N LYS A 76 9.88 6.50 -5.17
CA LYS A 76 10.58 6.53 -3.87
C LYS A 76 11.16 7.91 -3.50
N ASN A 77 11.46 8.76 -4.48
CA ASN A 77 12.02 10.10 -4.24
C ASN A 77 10.95 11.20 -4.20
N LEU A 78 9.66 10.87 -4.34
CA LEU A 78 8.59 11.86 -4.26
C LEU A 78 8.27 12.18 -2.80
N GLU A 79 8.08 13.46 -2.49
CA GLU A 79 7.70 13.87 -1.14
C GLU A 79 6.34 13.29 -0.76
N ARG A 80 6.21 12.88 0.51
CA ARG A 80 4.98 12.33 1.09
C ARG A 80 4.47 11.06 0.40
N VAL A 81 5.31 10.38 -0.38
CA VAL A 81 5.00 9.07 -0.95
C VAL A 81 5.85 8.00 -0.27
N ASN A 82 5.18 6.98 0.25
CA ASN A 82 5.82 5.79 0.78
C ASN A 82 5.59 4.62 -0.18
N VAL A 83 6.63 3.81 -0.38
CA VAL A 83 6.56 2.59 -1.19
C VAL A 83 6.80 1.40 -0.27
N ILE A 84 5.90 0.42 -0.29
CA ILE A 84 5.97 -0.77 0.56
C ILE A 84 5.64 -2.01 -0.27
N SER A 85 6.28 -3.13 0.04
CA SER A 85 5.95 -4.41 -0.57
C SER A 85 4.69 -5.03 0.03
N ALA A 86 3.93 -5.81 -0.74
CA ALA A 86 2.70 -6.45 -0.24
C ALA A 86 2.90 -7.27 1.06
N PRO A 87 4.01 -8.01 1.28
CA PRO A 87 4.28 -8.70 2.54
C PRO A 87 4.52 -7.75 3.73
N SER A 88 5.14 -6.61 3.48
CA SER A 88 5.51 -5.63 4.52
C SER A 88 4.37 -4.65 4.84
N LEU A 89 3.21 -4.80 4.21
CA LEU A 89 2.05 -3.95 4.46
C LEU A 89 1.55 -4.15 5.89
N ASN A 90 1.46 -3.04 6.63
CA ASN A 90 0.94 -2.97 7.99
C ASN A 90 -0.22 -1.97 8.08
N THR A 91 -1.14 -2.19 9.01
CA THR A 91 -2.33 -1.35 9.23
C THR A 91 -1.99 0.12 9.45
N TYR A 92 -0.88 0.40 10.15
CA TYR A 92 -0.38 1.75 10.39
C TYR A 92 -0.17 2.54 9.09
N PHE A 93 0.44 1.92 8.07
CA PHE A 93 0.70 2.58 6.79
C PHE A 93 -0.60 2.82 6.02
N VAL A 94 -1.52 1.85 6.05
CA VAL A 94 -2.83 1.98 5.39
C VAL A 94 -3.64 3.13 6.01
N LEU A 95 -3.68 3.23 7.34
CA LEU A 95 -4.39 4.31 8.03
C LEU A 95 -3.73 5.68 7.82
N GLY A 96 -2.41 5.74 7.88
CA GLY A 96 -1.64 6.98 7.72
C GLY A 96 -1.64 7.56 6.29
N ALA A 97 -1.97 6.73 5.29
CA ALA A 97 -2.07 7.15 3.90
C ALA A 97 -3.43 7.82 3.62
N LYS A 98 -3.40 8.96 2.94
CA LYS A 98 -4.62 9.59 2.40
C LYS A 98 -5.07 8.93 1.10
N GLN A 99 -4.14 8.39 0.31
CA GLN A 99 -4.41 7.69 -0.94
C GLN A 99 -3.60 6.40 -0.98
N LEU A 100 -4.21 5.32 -1.44
CA LEU A 100 -3.59 4.01 -1.56
C LEU A 100 -3.53 3.63 -3.04
N VAL A 101 -2.33 3.38 -3.56
CA VAL A 101 -2.11 2.92 -4.92
C VAL A 101 -1.56 1.51 -4.85
N ILE A 102 -2.24 0.53 -5.43
CA ILE A 102 -1.83 -0.88 -5.37
C ILE A 102 -1.64 -1.39 -6.80
N THR A 103 -0.55 -2.09 -7.07
CA THR A 103 -0.37 -2.76 -8.37
C THR A 103 -1.19 -4.04 -8.44
N VAL A 104 -1.64 -4.44 -9.63
CA VAL A 104 -2.47 -5.66 -9.81
C VAL A 104 -1.78 -6.89 -9.21
N GLU A 105 -0.48 -7.02 -9.43
CA GLU A 105 0.34 -8.11 -8.92
C GLU A 105 0.41 -8.08 -7.37
N ALA A 106 0.45 -6.89 -6.77
CA ALA A 106 0.40 -6.74 -5.32
C ALA A 106 -0.99 -7.05 -4.74
N VAL A 107 -2.07 -6.81 -5.49
CA VAL A 107 -3.43 -7.23 -5.08
C VAL A 107 -3.51 -8.75 -4.99
N GLU A 108 -2.95 -9.48 -5.96
CA GLU A 108 -2.94 -10.95 -5.94
C GLU A 108 -2.13 -11.51 -4.76
N GLU A 109 -1.01 -10.90 -4.42
CA GLU A 109 -0.21 -11.31 -3.27
C GLU A 109 -0.93 -11.00 -1.95
N LEU A 110 -1.58 -9.84 -1.86
CA LEU A 110 -2.34 -9.43 -0.69
C LEU A 110 -3.59 -10.30 -0.49
N SER A 111 -4.30 -10.65 -1.56
CA SER A 111 -5.49 -11.51 -1.49
C SER A 111 -5.14 -12.91 -1.03
N LYS A 112 -4.01 -13.46 -1.48
CA LYS A 112 -3.47 -14.75 -0.99
C LYS A 112 -3.17 -14.69 0.50
N ARG A 113 -2.52 -13.61 0.99
CA ARG A 113 -2.21 -13.42 2.40
C ARG A 113 -3.45 -13.37 3.28
N ILE A 114 -4.45 -12.58 2.88
CA ILE A 114 -5.69 -12.43 3.65
C ILE A 114 -6.52 -13.74 3.61
N SER A 115 -6.64 -14.38 2.43
CA SER A 115 -7.48 -15.57 2.26
C SER A 115 -6.91 -16.84 2.91
N LYS A 116 -5.59 -17.04 2.91
CA LYS A 116 -4.94 -18.17 3.60
C LYS A 116 -5.19 -18.13 5.11
N GLU A 117 -5.36 -16.95 5.65
CA GLU A 117 -5.43 -16.73 7.09
C GLU A 117 -6.84 -16.75 7.66
N VAL A 118 -7.88 -16.59 6.83
CA VAL A 118 -9.30 -16.73 7.21
C VAL A 118 -9.70 -18.21 7.33
N LYS A 119 -9.20 -19.09 6.45
CA LYS A 119 -9.49 -20.54 6.49
C LYS A 119 -8.91 -21.29 7.70
N ASN A 120 -7.98 -20.68 8.43
CA ASN A 120 -7.38 -21.25 9.65
C ASN A 120 -8.10 -20.77 10.93
N ALA A 121 -9.22 -20.05 10.79
CA ALA A 121 -9.98 -19.50 11.91
C ALA A 121 -11.34 -20.19 12.12
N ASP A 122 -11.67 -21.17 11.28
CA ASP A 122 -12.83 -22.07 11.41
C ASP A 122 -12.39 -23.41 12.04
#